data_AF-A0A202B3A4-F1
#
_entry.id   AF-A0A202B3A4-F1
#
_cell.length_a   1.000
_cell.length_b   1.000
_cell.length_c   1.000
_cell.angle_alpha   90.00
_cell.angle_beta   90.00
_cell.angle_gamma   90.00
#
_symmetry.space_group_name_H-M   'P 1'
#
loop_
_entity.id
_entity.type
_entity.pdbx_description
1 polymer ?
#
loop_
_entity_poly.entity_id
_entity_poly.type
_entity_poly.pdbx_seq_one_letter_code
_entity_poly.pdbx_strand_id
1 'polypeptide(L)'
;MDSSIDLDIANLPPAITSMAPGCLYLVVCDSDALIHGLLFVNLPGANATPAVFCCDQTPGRQHDTRWLDRRMLSGSLTLLSPKGSARPALTECLEELSHARDPLRRGDENELLVLGNAEKYLGFDRPDAASRELRAATQWAEEKRRCVLLLANRQRLDMAAQAILAKAASLCAGLALAQKIGAGVYSWQTEHWMGAGAAAEAQTHVLGHDVSGALRLLREEPDALAARPALDLFLVHATRASLDGNTPPPPQWQLYDDLPALTAAAGGAVAATVLLDTGTSQRETLADAVSGLRRQCGSRLKILVRESGNRRLRRNEEQLLLQLGANLVLPAELRFASAVSLIHALQPAVYQRRNHLEPQILRNASLPPTDRGYLPPARFAELVRKTVQRSGAIQISSTLVILSPASGIRPWEILAPDRFRRTGDLCTADTLQAYLFLFACGEADVPAALRNQFRLPVTDLADSETRCPDNASILQALTRLENQPDPSPPRPRDGARAASAKGPARVALRRLPLRRRDKDGETIDV
;
A
#
# COMPACT_ATOMS: atom_id res chain seq x y z
N MET A 1 17.04 36.59 -13.65
CA MET A 1 16.94 35.46 -12.71
C MET A 1 15.78 34.64 -13.22
N ASP A 2 16.06 33.58 -13.97
CA ASP A 2 15.02 32.76 -14.60
C ASP A 2 14.15 32.13 -13.50
N SER A 3 12.87 32.49 -13.48
CA SER A 3 11.89 31.89 -12.58
C SER A 3 11.62 30.46 -13.03
N SER A 4 12.41 29.50 -12.51
CA SER A 4 12.17 28.08 -12.74
C SER A 4 10.85 27.68 -12.07
N ILE A 5 9.96 27.08 -12.86
CA ILE A 5 8.71 26.49 -12.36
C ILE A 5 9.09 25.22 -11.61
N ASP A 6 8.52 24.95 -10.45
CA ASP A 6 8.91 23.80 -9.62
C ASP A 6 7.68 23.17 -8.97
N LEU A 7 7.75 21.86 -8.67
CA LEU A 7 6.73 21.15 -7.89
C LEU A 7 6.72 21.57 -6.41
N ASP A 8 7.77 22.25 -5.93
CA ASP A 8 7.94 22.74 -4.55
C ASP A 8 7.76 21.64 -3.49
N ILE A 9 8.33 20.47 -3.79
CA ILE A 9 8.45 19.38 -2.80
C ILE A 9 9.70 19.64 -1.98
N ALA A 10 9.50 20.08 -0.73
CA ALA A 10 10.61 20.50 0.12
C ALA A 10 11.68 19.42 0.28
N ASN A 11 12.95 19.81 0.13
CA ASN A 11 14.15 18.96 0.18
C ASN A 11 14.30 17.94 -0.96
N LEU A 12 13.40 17.91 -1.95
CA LEU A 12 13.60 17.10 -3.15
C LEU A 12 14.54 17.86 -4.11
N PRO A 13 15.50 17.19 -4.79
CA PRO A 13 16.44 17.89 -5.67
C PRO A 13 15.74 18.62 -6.83
N PRO A 14 16.15 19.86 -7.17
CA PRO A 14 15.56 20.63 -8.28
C PRO A 14 15.71 19.92 -9.63
N ALA A 15 16.72 19.04 -9.80
CA ALA A 15 16.88 18.22 -10.99
C ALA A 15 15.66 17.31 -11.29
N ILE A 16 14.84 16.99 -10.28
CA ILE A 16 13.65 16.11 -10.41
C ILE A 16 12.33 16.80 -10.08
N THR A 17 12.34 18.13 -9.88
CA THR A 17 11.14 18.90 -9.56
C THR A 17 10.99 20.17 -10.40
N SER A 18 12.09 20.72 -10.90
CA SER A 18 12.06 21.90 -11.76
C SER A 18 11.53 21.54 -13.14
N MET A 19 10.63 22.37 -13.65
CA MET A 19 9.94 22.24 -14.92
C MET A 19 10.31 23.40 -15.84
N ALA A 20 10.47 23.11 -17.13
CA ALA A 20 10.84 24.06 -18.16
C ALA A 20 9.62 24.55 -18.96
N PRO A 21 9.59 25.81 -19.39
CA PRO A 21 8.62 26.29 -20.37
C PRO A 21 8.75 25.53 -21.69
N GLY A 22 7.61 25.17 -22.29
CA GLY A 22 7.57 24.40 -23.54
C GLY A 22 7.58 22.88 -23.35
N CYS A 23 7.51 22.41 -22.11
CA CYS A 23 7.60 20.99 -21.79
C CYS A 23 6.32 20.45 -21.13
N LEU A 24 6.04 19.18 -21.42
CA LEU A 24 4.96 18.39 -20.82
C LEU A 24 5.52 17.43 -19.77
N TYR A 25 5.03 17.52 -18.54
CA TYR A 25 5.39 16.65 -17.42
C TYR A 25 4.19 15.82 -16.99
N LEU A 26 4.44 14.57 -16.57
CA LEU A 26 3.41 13.66 -16.09
C LEU A 26 3.78 13.11 -14.71
N VAL A 27 2.87 13.27 -13.75
CA VAL A 27 2.99 12.64 -12.43
C VAL A 27 1.82 11.70 -12.22
N VAL A 28 2.13 10.42 -11.98
CA VAL A 28 1.15 9.36 -11.78
C VAL A 28 1.11 9.00 -10.29
N CYS A 29 0.01 9.30 -9.62
CA CYS A 29 -0.16 9.05 -8.19
C CYS A 29 -1.12 7.88 -7.94
N ASP A 30 -0.91 7.10 -6.90
CA ASP A 30 -1.83 6.03 -6.47
C ASP A 30 -2.76 6.44 -5.31
N SER A 31 -2.75 7.72 -4.90
CA SER A 31 -3.53 8.19 -3.76
C SER A 31 -4.06 9.60 -4.03
N ASP A 32 -5.36 9.81 -3.77
CA ASP A 32 -5.95 11.15 -3.87
C ASP A 32 -5.34 12.13 -2.86
N ALA A 33 -4.84 11.64 -1.71
CA ALA A 33 -4.14 12.48 -0.73
C ALA A 33 -2.82 13.06 -1.30
N LEU A 34 -2.10 12.31 -2.13
CA LEU A 34 -0.91 12.81 -2.84
C LEU A 34 -1.28 13.90 -3.84
N ILE A 35 -2.31 13.65 -4.65
CA ILE A 35 -2.77 14.60 -5.66
C ILE A 35 -3.25 15.90 -4.97
N HIS A 36 -3.99 15.78 -3.86
CA HIS A 36 -4.42 16.94 -3.07
C HIS A 36 -3.24 17.72 -2.48
N GLY A 37 -2.24 17.04 -1.92
CA GLY A 37 -1.04 17.68 -1.38
C GLY A 37 -0.28 18.46 -2.46
N LEU A 38 -0.11 17.86 -3.65
CA LEU A 38 0.51 18.54 -4.80
C LEU A 38 -0.31 19.74 -5.27
N LEU A 39 -1.61 19.54 -5.56
CA LEU A 39 -2.48 20.56 -6.16
C LEU A 39 -2.79 21.74 -5.23
N PHE A 40 -3.05 21.48 -3.96
CA PHE A 40 -3.62 22.50 -3.06
C PHE A 40 -2.63 23.03 -2.03
N VAL A 41 -1.46 22.39 -1.86
CA VAL A 41 -0.46 22.84 -0.88
C VAL A 41 0.87 23.17 -1.54
N ASN A 42 1.50 22.21 -2.22
CA ASN A 42 2.85 22.40 -2.78
C ASN A 42 2.87 23.34 -3.99
N LEU A 43 2.12 23.04 -5.06
CA LEU A 43 2.14 23.86 -6.27
C LEU A 43 1.70 25.32 -6.05
N PRO A 44 0.72 25.63 -5.18
CA PRO A 44 0.42 27.01 -4.80
C PRO A 44 1.52 27.69 -3.97
N GLY A 45 2.26 26.91 -3.18
CA GLY A 45 3.42 27.34 -2.38
C GLY A 45 4.67 27.62 -3.20
N ALA A 46 4.83 26.92 -4.33
CA ALA A 46 5.85 27.16 -5.33
C ALA A 46 5.81 28.62 -5.81
N ASN A 47 6.97 29.17 -6.20
CA ASN A 47 7.22 30.55 -6.65
C ASN A 47 6.05 31.26 -7.38
N ALA A 48 6.12 32.61 -7.41
CA ALA A 48 5.12 33.54 -7.96
C ALA A 48 4.69 33.35 -9.44
N THR A 49 5.10 32.27 -10.09
CA THR A 49 4.72 31.83 -11.44
C THR A 49 3.20 31.71 -11.56
N PRO A 50 2.55 32.47 -12.44
CA PRO A 50 1.13 32.33 -12.65
C PRO A 50 0.71 30.93 -13.07
N ALA A 51 -0.41 30.44 -12.58
CA ALA A 51 -0.87 29.10 -12.89
C ALA A 51 -2.38 28.99 -13.09
N VAL A 52 -2.79 28.02 -13.91
CA VAL A 52 -4.19 27.63 -14.13
C VAL A 52 -4.32 26.15 -13.82
N PHE A 53 -5.15 25.82 -12.83
CA PHE A 53 -5.40 24.44 -12.41
C PHE A 53 -6.80 24.03 -12.86
N CYS A 54 -6.90 22.88 -13.51
CA CYS A 54 -8.16 22.25 -13.87
C CYS A 54 -8.24 20.89 -13.19
N CYS A 55 -9.16 20.72 -12.23
CA CYS A 55 -9.36 19.44 -11.55
C CYS A 55 -10.80 19.26 -11.08
N ASP A 56 -11.24 18.01 -10.93
CA ASP A 56 -12.56 17.69 -10.35
C ASP A 56 -12.56 17.62 -8.81
N GLN A 57 -11.39 17.81 -8.20
CA GLN A 57 -11.14 17.63 -6.78
C GLN A 57 -11.34 18.93 -5.99
N THR A 58 -11.66 18.78 -4.71
CA THR A 58 -11.76 19.89 -3.76
C THR A 58 -10.72 19.73 -2.65
N PRO A 59 -10.24 20.83 -2.04
CA PRO A 59 -9.28 20.74 -0.94
C PRO A 59 -9.83 19.91 0.21
N GLY A 60 -9.06 18.91 0.67
CA GLY A 60 -9.44 18.11 1.84
C GLY A 60 -9.42 18.94 3.14
N ARG A 61 -10.27 18.59 4.12
CA ARG A 61 -10.43 19.33 5.40
C ARG A 61 -9.17 19.54 6.24
N GLN A 62 -8.08 18.83 5.96
CA GLN A 62 -6.83 18.84 6.74
C GLN A 62 -5.74 19.73 6.12
N HIS A 63 -5.94 20.35 4.96
CA HIS A 63 -4.94 21.16 4.28
C HIS A 63 -5.06 22.65 4.65
N ASP A 64 -3.93 23.33 4.84
CA ASP A 64 -3.92 24.79 4.98
C ASP A 64 -4.07 25.48 3.61
N THR A 65 -5.25 26.02 3.32
CA THR A 65 -5.55 26.67 2.03
C THR A 65 -5.18 28.15 1.97
N ARG A 66 -4.57 28.73 3.02
CA ARG A 66 -4.29 30.17 3.08
C ARG A 66 -3.48 30.69 1.90
N TRP A 67 -2.55 29.90 1.38
CA TRP A 67 -1.75 30.24 0.20
C TRP A 67 -2.57 30.18 -1.09
N LEU A 68 -3.41 29.14 -1.23
CA LEU A 68 -4.37 29.00 -2.33
C LEU A 68 -5.29 30.23 -2.40
N ASP A 69 -5.92 30.58 -1.28
CA ASP A 69 -6.85 31.72 -1.17
C ASP A 69 -6.16 33.05 -1.53
N ARG A 70 -4.94 33.26 -1.00
CA ARG A 70 -4.14 34.47 -1.30
C ARG A 70 -3.81 34.58 -2.79
N ARG A 71 -3.46 33.47 -3.45
CA ARG A 71 -3.09 33.45 -4.86
C ARG A 71 -4.29 33.61 -5.80
N MET A 72 -5.44 33.06 -5.42
CA MET A 72 -6.70 33.30 -6.12
C MET A 72 -7.12 34.77 -6.01
N LEU A 73 -7.03 35.37 -4.81
CA LEU A 73 -7.34 36.80 -4.60
C LEU A 73 -6.39 37.74 -5.36
N SER A 74 -5.12 37.37 -5.53
CA SER A 74 -4.15 38.18 -6.28
C SER A 74 -4.25 38.00 -7.80
N GLY A 75 -5.07 37.06 -8.29
CA GLY A 75 -5.18 36.70 -9.70
C GLY A 75 -3.94 35.97 -10.26
N SER A 76 -3.10 35.42 -9.39
CA SER A 76 -1.91 34.65 -9.75
C SER A 76 -2.19 33.15 -9.91
N LEU A 77 -3.38 32.70 -9.51
CA LEU A 77 -3.86 31.33 -9.65
C LEU A 77 -5.33 31.33 -10.04
N THR A 78 -5.68 30.58 -11.08
CA THR A 78 -7.08 30.31 -11.46
C THR A 78 -7.37 28.83 -11.26
N LEU A 79 -8.37 28.51 -10.43
CA LEU A 79 -8.84 27.15 -10.24
C LEU A 79 -10.15 26.93 -11.01
N LEU A 80 -10.16 25.94 -11.87
CA LEU A 80 -11.27 25.58 -12.75
C LEU A 80 -11.70 24.14 -12.49
N SER A 81 -12.99 23.89 -12.63
CA SER A 81 -13.55 22.54 -12.65
C SER A 81 -14.13 22.28 -14.04
N PRO A 82 -13.83 21.13 -14.67
CA PRO A 82 -14.43 20.79 -15.96
C PRO A 82 -15.95 20.70 -15.82
N LYS A 83 -16.68 21.29 -16.77
CA LYS A 83 -18.15 21.19 -16.88
C LYS A 83 -18.52 20.27 -18.04
N GLY A 84 -19.27 19.20 -17.76
CA GLY A 84 -19.79 18.28 -18.77
C GLY A 84 -19.12 16.90 -18.75
N SER A 85 -19.79 15.92 -19.37
CA SER A 85 -19.35 14.52 -19.45
C SER A 85 -18.59 14.19 -20.74
N ALA A 86 -18.43 15.15 -21.64
CA ALA A 86 -17.71 14.95 -22.90
C ALA A 86 -16.21 14.81 -22.64
N ARG A 87 -15.54 13.95 -23.41
CA ARG A 87 -14.08 13.80 -23.42
C ARG A 87 -13.52 14.61 -24.60
N PRO A 88 -13.22 15.92 -24.42
CA PRO A 88 -12.54 16.68 -25.47
C PRO A 88 -11.12 16.11 -25.67
N ALA A 89 -10.51 16.42 -26.81
CA ALA A 89 -9.10 16.09 -27.02
C ALA A 89 -8.23 16.81 -25.98
N LEU A 90 -7.09 16.23 -25.61
CA LEU A 90 -6.23 16.81 -24.58
C LEU A 90 -5.77 18.23 -24.97
N THR A 91 -5.42 18.42 -26.24
CA THR A 91 -4.98 19.71 -26.79
C THR A 91 -6.07 20.77 -26.81
N GLU A 92 -7.33 20.40 -27.08
CA GLU A 92 -8.46 21.32 -27.02
C GLU A 92 -8.64 21.85 -25.59
N CYS A 93 -8.55 20.96 -24.60
CA CYS A 93 -8.61 21.34 -23.20
C CYS A 93 -7.44 22.27 -22.81
N LEU A 94 -6.22 21.97 -23.25
CA LEU A 94 -5.05 22.83 -22.99
C LEU A 94 -5.20 24.23 -23.63
N GLU A 95 -5.73 24.30 -24.85
CA GLU A 95 -6.00 25.58 -25.51
C GLU A 95 -7.06 26.39 -24.73
N GLU A 96 -8.17 25.79 -24.32
CA GLU A 96 -9.19 26.45 -23.48
C GLU A 96 -8.60 26.96 -22.16
N LEU A 97 -7.80 26.14 -21.47
CA LEU A 97 -7.16 26.52 -20.22
C LEU A 97 -6.19 27.69 -20.40
N SER A 98 -5.49 27.75 -21.54
CA SER A 98 -4.59 28.85 -21.86
C SER A 98 -5.30 30.19 -22.05
N HIS A 99 -6.59 30.17 -22.40
CA HIS A 99 -7.44 31.37 -22.58
C HIS A 99 -8.26 31.73 -21.33
N ALA A 100 -8.29 30.86 -20.31
CA ALA A 100 -9.15 31.03 -19.14
C ALA A 100 -8.64 32.07 -18.13
N ARG A 101 -7.43 32.60 -18.31
CA ARG A 101 -6.90 33.71 -17.50
C ARG A 101 -7.43 35.04 -18.03
N ASP A 102 -8.01 35.83 -17.12
CA ASP A 102 -8.70 37.10 -17.36
C ASP A 102 -8.13 37.91 -18.56
N PRO A 103 -8.94 38.34 -19.55
CA PRO A 103 -8.49 39.10 -20.71
C PRO A 103 -7.71 40.39 -20.37
N LEU A 104 -7.78 40.87 -19.12
CA LEU A 104 -7.08 42.06 -18.62
C LEU A 104 -5.63 41.84 -18.16
N ARG A 105 -5.15 40.59 -17.99
CA ARG A 105 -3.74 40.28 -17.62
C ARG A 105 -3.10 39.29 -18.59
N ARG A 106 -2.96 39.71 -19.86
CA ARG A 106 -2.08 39.03 -20.81
C ARG A 106 -0.62 39.35 -20.48
N GLY A 107 0.17 38.32 -20.25
CA GLY A 107 1.63 38.44 -20.20
C GLY A 107 2.25 37.71 -19.02
N ASP A 108 2.55 36.43 -19.23
CA ASP A 108 3.85 35.87 -18.85
C ASP A 108 4.03 34.59 -19.66
N GLU A 109 5.16 34.47 -20.37
CA GLU A 109 5.50 33.25 -21.13
C GLU A 109 5.65 32.03 -20.19
N ASN A 110 5.99 32.28 -18.91
CA ASN A 110 6.16 31.27 -17.87
C ASN A 110 4.86 30.99 -17.09
N GLU A 111 3.81 30.53 -17.77
CA GLU A 111 2.58 30.07 -17.11
C GLU A 111 2.57 28.54 -16.94
N LEU A 112 2.20 28.08 -15.75
CA LEU A 112 2.01 26.66 -15.45
C LEU A 112 0.55 26.26 -15.64
N LEU A 113 0.29 25.32 -16.55
CA LEU A 113 -1.01 24.69 -16.73
C LEU A 113 -1.00 23.33 -16.03
N VAL A 114 -1.90 23.13 -15.08
CA VAL A 114 -2.02 21.84 -14.37
C VAL A 114 -3.37 21.21 -14.69
N LEU A 115 -3.34 20.00 -15.25
CA LEU A 115 -4.53 19.22 -15.53
C LEU A 115 -4.58 17.99 -14.62
N GLY A 116 -5.51 18.02 -13.67
CA GLY A 116 -5.88 16.88 -12.86
C GLY A 116 -6.71 15.86 -13.63
N ASN A 117 -6.70 14.62 -13.15
CA ASN A 117 -7.46 13.51 -13.74
C ASN A 117 -7.10 13.25 -15.20
N ALA A 118 -5.81 13.38 -15.55
CA ALA A 118 -5.31 13.21 -16.91
C ALA A 118 -5.71 11.86 -17.52
N GLU A 119 -5.97 10.84 -16.70
CA GLU A 119 -6.46 9.53 -17.15
C GLU A 119 -7.74 9.61 -18.00
N LYS A 120 -8.57 10.65 -17.85
CA LYS A 120 -9.81 10.83 -18.60
C LYS A 120 -9.60 11.28 -20.04
N TYR A 121 -8.47 11.94 -20.33
CA TYR A 121 -8.17 12.57 -21.62
C TYR A 121 -7.29 11.69 -22.51
N LEU A 122 -6.57 10.73 -21.93
CA LEU A 122 -5.58 9.93 -22.65
C LEU A 122 -6.16 8.75 -23.44
N GLY A 123 -7.45 8.41 -23.26
CA GLY A 123 -8.14 7.40 -24.07
C GLY A 123 -7.41 6.05 -24.12
N PHE A 124 -7.51 5.25 -23.04
CA PHE A 124 -6.86 3.93 -22.96
C PHE A 124 -7.63 2.80 -23.66
N ASP A 125 -8.76 3.12 -24.30
CA ASP A 125 -9.59 2.18 -25.06
C ASP A 125 -8.91 1.69 -26.35
N ARG A 126 -7.94 2.46 -26.86
CA ARG A 126 -7.16 2.14 -28.06
C ARG A 126 -5.67 2.18 -27.76
N PRO A 127 -4.87 1.23 -28.28
CA PRO A 127 -3.45 1.10 -27.93
C PRO A 127 -2.59 2.33 -28.29
N ASP A 128 -3.00 3.10 -29.30
CA ASP A 128 -2.25 4.27 -29.80
C ASP A 128 -2.92 5.62 -29.48
N ALA A 129 -4.05 5.63 -28.76
CA ALA A 129 -4.72 6.89 -28.44
C ALA A 129 -3.91 7.72 -27.44
N ALA A 130 -3.47 7.13 -26.32
CA ALA A 130 -2.64 7.83 -25.33
C ALA A 130 -1.35 8.41 -25.91
N SER A 131 -0.64 7.64 -26.75
CA SER A 131 0.59 8.11 -27.41
C SER A 131 0.33 9.28 -28.38
N ARG A 132 -0.81 9.29 -29.07
CA ARG A 132 -1.18 10.39 -29.98
C ARG A 132 -1.54 11.65 -29.20
N GLU A 133 -2.35 11.52 -28.16
CA GLU A 133 -2.75 12.65 -27.31
C GLU A 133 -1.53 13.27 -26.61
N LEU A 134 -0.64 12.46 -26.03
CA LEU A 134 0.59 12.97 -25.42
C LEU A 134 1.50 13.64 -26.43
N ARG A 135 1.67 13.06 -27.64
CA ARG A 135 2.48 13.70 -28.69
C ARG A 135 1.91 15.05 -29.12
N ALA A 136 0.60 15.12 -29.32
CA ALA A 136 -0.07 16.36 -29.68
C ALA A 136 0.04 17.41 -28.56
N ALA A 137 -0.09 17.00 -27.30
CA ALA A 137 0.08 17.87 -26.14
C ALA A 137 1.53 18.35 -25.96
N THR A 138 2.53 17.48 -26.19
CA THR A 138 3.95 17.87 -26.18
C THR A 138 4.23 18.91 -27.27
N GLN A 139 3.78 18.68 -28.51
CA GLN A 139 3.92 19.64 -29.61
C GLN A 139 3.24 20.98 -29.31
N TRP A 140 2.02 20.94 -28.77
CA TRP A 140 1.30 22.13 -28.37
C TRP A 140 2.04 22.91 -27.27
N ALA A 141 2.57 22.21 -26.26
CA ALA A 141 3.33 22.84 -25.18
C ALA A 141 4.58 23.54 -25.74
N GLU A 142 5.32 22.87 -26.64
CA GLU A 142 6.48 23.42 -27.33
C GLU A 142 6.12 24.67 -28.16
N GLU A 143 5.07 24.60 -28.99
CA GLU A 143 4.61 25.68 -29.86
C GLU A 143 4.16 26.92 -29.08
N LYS A 144 3.43 26.71 -27.98
CA LYS A 144 2.91 27.80 -27.14
C LYS A 144 3.87 28.23 -26.05
N ARG A 145 5.04 27.58 -25.95
CA ARG A 145 6.06 27.78 -24.91
C ARG A 145 5.49 27.69 -23.48
N ARG A 146 4.46 26.86 -23.27
CA ARG A 146 3.78 26.68 -21.98
C ARG A 146 4.35 25.50 -21.21
N CYS A 147 4.39 25.60 -19.89
CA CYS A 147 4.71 24.47 -19.03
C CYS A 147 3.43 23.74 -18.66
N VAL A 148 3.33 22.45 -18.97
CA VAL A 148 2.14 21.66 -18.70
C VAL A 148 2.46 20.51 -17.75
N LEU A 149 1.68 20.38 -16.69
CA LEU A 149 1.75 19.29 -15.72
C LEU A 149 0.44 18.48 -15.75
N LEU A 150 0.55 17.21 -16.09
CA LEU A 150 -0.54 16.25 -16.03
C LEU A 150 -0.46 15.45 -14.73
N LEU A 151 -1.56 15.40 -13.99
CA LEU A 151 -1.70 14.54 -12.81
C LEU A 151 -2.69 13.42 -13.11
N ALA A 152 -2.23 12.17 -13.06
CA ALA A 152 -3.05 10.99 -13.28
C ALA A 152 -3.20 10.17 -12.00
N ASN A 153 -4.39 9.60 -11.78
CA ASN A 153 -4.61 8.65 -10.68
C ASN A 153 -4.48 7.20 -11.18
N ARG A 154 -3.43 6.51 -10.75
CA ARG A 154 -3.10 5.11 -11.06
C ARG A 154 -4.20 4.13 -10.63
N GLN A 155 -4.92 4.40 -9.54
CA GLN A 155 -5.98 3.51 -9.05
C GLN A 155 -7.19 3.44 -9.99
N ARG A 156 -7.32 4.41 -10.90
CA ARG A 156 -8.38 4.47 -11.91
C ARG A 156 -8.00 3.79 -13.23
N LEU A 157 -6.77 3.28 -13.32
CA LEU A 157 -6.22 2.62 -14.50
C LEU A 157 -6.12 1.11 -14.24
N ASP A 158 -6.64 0.31 -15.16
CA ASP A 158 -6.39 -1.14 -15.15
C ASP A 158 -4.93 -1.46 -15.57
N MET A 159 -4.54 -2.73 -15.48
CA MET A 159 -3.18 -3.16 -15.81
C MET A 159 -2.78 -2.89 -17.26
N ALA A 160 -3.73 -2.96 -18.20
CA ALA A 160 -3.47 -2.72 -19.62
C ALA A 160 -3.24 -1.23 -19.88
N ALA A 161 -4.09 -0.37 -19.31
CA ALA A 161 -3.97 1.08 -19.37
C ALA A 161 -2.67 1.57 -18.72
N GLN A 162 -2.26 0.98 -17.60
CA GLN A 162 -0.97 1.28 -16.96
C GLN A 162 0.22 0.95 -17.87
N ALA A 163 0.19 -0.20 -18.56
CA ALA A 163 1.25 -0.58 -19.50
C ALA A 163 1.30 0.35 -20.73
N ILE A 164 0.13 0.74 -21.26
CA ILE A 164 0.02 1.72 -22.35
C ILE A 164 0.59 3.07 -21.89
N LEU A 165 0.21 3.54 -20.70
CA LEU A 165 0.69 4.80 -20.14
C LEU A 165 2.20 4.80 -19.93
N ALA A 166 2.76 3.74 -19.34
CA ALA A 166 4.20 3.62 -19.13
C ALA A 166 5.00 3.73 -20.44
N LYS A 167 4.47 3.14 -21.53
CA LYS A 167 5.08 3.23 -22.86
C LYS A 167 4.91 4.62 -23.48
N ALA A 168 3.75 5.24 -23.32
CA ALA A 168 3.44 6.55 -23.92
C ALA A 168 4.11 7.71 -23.18
N ALA A 169 4.36 7.56 -21.87
CA ALA A 169 4.93 8.60 -21.02
C ALA A 169 6.39 8.96 -21.36
N SER A 170 7.11 8.14 -22.16
CA SER A 170 8.41 8.52 -22.70
C SER A 170 8.36 9.72 -23.66
N LEU A 171 7.16 10.12 -24.10
CA LEU A 171 6.92 11.32 -24.92
C LEU A 171 6.87 12.61 -24.07
N CYS A 172 6.76 12.48 -22.75
CA CYS A 172 6.79 13.60 -21.81
C CYS A 172 8.24 13.94 -21.47
N ALA A 173 8.51 15.22 -21.21
CA ALA A 173 9.81 15.71 -20.75
C ALA A 173 10.18 15.19 -19.35
N GLY A 174 9.18 14.81 -18.54
CA GLY A 174 9.40 14.11 -17.30
C GLY A 174 8.24 13.21 -16.89
N LEU A 175 8.58 12.12 -16.21
CA LEU A 175 7.68 11.15 -15.61
C LEU A 175 8.10 10.89 -14.16
N ALA A 176 7.16 11.07 -13.23
CA ALA A 176 7.29 10.60 -11.86
C ALA A 176 6.10 9.72 -11.45
N LEU A 177 6.40 8.66 -10.70
CA LEU A 177 5.45 7.72 -10.14
C LEU A 177 5.44 7.88 -8.62
N ALA A 178 4.30 8.27 -8.06
CA ALA A 178 4.12 8.42 -6.62
C ALA A 178 3.20 7.32 -6.08
N GLN A 179 3.68 6.58 -5.07
CA GLN A 179 2.97 5.45 -4.48
C GLN A 179 2.83 5.59 -2.96
N LYS A 180 1.66 5.30 -2.41
CA LYS A 180 1.43 5.22 -0.96
C LYS A 180 2.02 3.94 -0.41
N ILE A 181 3.01 4.10 0.46
CA ILE A 181 3.69 3.00 1.15
C ILE A 181 3.24 2.84 2.61
N GLY A 182 2.67 3.89 3.21
CA GLY A 182 2.19 3.87 4.59
C GLY A 182 1.20 4.98 4.92
N ALA A 183 0.86 5.11 6.20
CA ALA A 183 0.01 6.19 6.68
C ALA A 183 0.78 7.53 6.62
N GLY A 184 0.48 8.37 5.62
CA GLY A 184 1.13 9.66 5.42
C GLY A 184 2.57 9.57 4.90
N VAL A 185 2.97 8.40 4.36
CA VAL A 185 4.29 8.15 3.77
C VAL A 185 4.13 7.61 2.35
N TYR A 186 4.90 8.16 1.43
CA TYR A 186 4.80 7.89 -0.01
C TYR A 186 6.18 7.66 -0.63
N SER A 187 6.29 6.73 -1.56
CA SER A 187 7.42 6.59 -2.47
C SER A 187 7.23 7.53 -3.65
N TRP A 188 8.30 8.22 -4.06
CA TRP A 188 8.38 9.06 -5.24
C TRP A 188 9.49 8.51 -6.14
N GLN A 189 9.14 7.95 -7.28
CA GLN A 189 10.07 7.41 -8.26
C GLN A 189 10.09 8.31 -9.47
N THR A 190 11.22 8.93 -9.75
CA THR A 190 11.43 9.64 -11.01
C THR A 190 11.97 8.65 -12.03
N GLU A 191 11.28 8.43 -13.14
CA GLU A 191 11.75 7.57 -14.24
C GLU A 191 12.72 8.34 -15.13
N HIS A 192 12.30 9.52 -15.57
CA HIS A 192 13.10 10.50 -16.28
C HIS A 192 12.55 11.89 -15.97
N TRP A 193 13.41 12.91 -15.89
CA TRP A 193 12.97 14.28 -15.69
C TRP A 193 13.94 15.26 -16.33
N MET A 194 13.41 16.09 -17.24
CA MET A 194 14.14 17.19 -17.84
C MET A 194 13.87 18.47 -17.04
N GLY A 195 14.84 18.93 -16.26
CA GLY A 195 14.73 20.16 -15.45
C GLY A 195 15.82 21.18 -15.78
N ALA A 196 16.04 22.14 -14.88
CA ALA A 196 17.09 23.17 -15.01
C ALA A 196 18.53 22.63 -14.79
N GLY A 197 18.70 21.31 -14.58
CA GLY A 197 19.98 20.65 -14.33
C GLY A 197 20.23 19.47 -15.26
N ALA A 198 21.28 18.68 -14.98
CA ALA A 198 21.53 17.44 -15.72
C ALA A 198 20.33 16.49 -15.60
N ALA A 199 20.02 15.77 -16.68
CA ALA A 199 18.95 14.78 -16.69
C ALA A 199 19.13 13.82 -15.52
N ALA A 200 18.12 13.73 -14.66
CA ALA A 200 18.17 12.86 -13.51
C ALA A 200 17.93 11.42 -13.93
N GLU A 201 18.83 10.53 -13.52
CA GLU A 201 18.65 9.09 -13.63
C GLU A 201 17.51 8.61 -12.71
N ALA A 202 17.00 7.41 -12.99
CA ALA A 202 15.90 6.84 -12.24
C ALA A 202 16.23 6.72 -10.74
N GLN A 203 15.51 7.47 -9.90
CA GLN A 203 15.76 7.55 -8.46
C GLN A 203 14.45 7.40 -7.69
N THR A 204 14.51 6.66 -6.58
CA THR A 204 13.41 6.55 -5.62
C THR A 204 13.72 7.40 -4.40
N HIS A 205 12.74 8.17 -3.99
CA HIS A 205 12.75 9.05 -2.83
C HIS A 205 11.53 8.72 -1.96
N VAL A 206 11.58 9.07 -0.68
CA VAL A 206 10.42 8.89 0.19
C VAL A 206 9.93 10.22 0.73
N LEU A 207 8.65 10.47 0.51
CA LEU A 207 7.95 11.66 0.91
C LEU A 207 7.09 11.40 2.16
N GLY A 208 6.91 12.45 2.95
CA GLY A 208 5.91 12.52 4.01
C GLY A 208 5.23 13.87 3.98
N HIS A 209 4.20 14.05 4.79
CA HIS A 209 3.61 15.37 4.99
C HIS A 209 4.29 16.12 6.14
N ASP A 210 4.30 17.44 6.04
CA ASP A 210 4.55 18.31 7.18
C ASP A 210 3.25 18.64 7.96
N VAL A 211 3.34 19.54 8.94
CA VAL A 211 2.22 19.95 9.79
C VAL A 211 1.15 20.73 9.00
N SER A 212 1.51 21.32 7.85
CA SER A 212 0.61 22.06 6.96
C SER A 212 -0.06 21.16 5.90
N GLY A 213 0.37 19.91 5.80
CA GLY A 213 -0.08 18.95 4.78
C GLY A 213 0.75 18.99 3.49
N ALA A 214 1.86 19.73 3.45
CA ALA A 214 2.75 19.81 2.29
C ALA A 214 3.62 18.56 2.17
N LEU A 215 3.85 18.09 0.95
CA LEU A 215 4.77 16.99 0.69
C LEU A 215 6.22 17.49 0.84
N ARG A 216 7.00 16.73 1.60
CA ARG A 216 8.44 16.94 1.75
C ARG A 216 9.19 15.63 1.63
N LEU A 217 10.39 15.68 1.07
CA LEU A 217 11.34 14.58 1.16
C LEU A 217 11.64 14.33 2.63
N LEU A 218 11.39 13.10 3.09
CA LEU A 218 11.93 12.63 4.35
C LEU A 218 13.41 12.42 4.11
N ARG A 219 14.24 13.27 4.72
CA ARG A 219 15.70 13.27 4.57
C ARG A 219 16.23 11.83 4.60
N GLU A 220 16.67 11.34 3.46
CA GLU A 220 17.63 10.25 3.43
C GLU A 220 18.96 10.88 3.83
N GLU A 221 19.52 10.44 4.96
CA GLU A 221 20.93 10.71 5.25
C GLU A 221 21.71 10.36 3.98
N PRO A 222 22.40 11.31 3.31
CA PRO A 222 23.19 11.00 2.15
C PRO A 222 24.12 9.87 2.57
N ASP A 223 24.03 8.74 1.87
CA ASP A 223 24.74 7.53 2.27
C ASP A 223 26.24 7.80 2.09
N ALA A 224 26.89 8.35 3.12
CA ALA A 224 28.32 8.64 3.11
C ALA A 224 29.14 7.36 2.84
N LEU A 225 28.53 6.19 3.10
CA LEU A 225 29.06 4.89 2.71
C LEU A 225 28.97 4.63 1.20
N ALA A 226 27.97 5.14 0.49
CA ALA A 226 27.84 4.98 -0.96
C ALA A 226 28.98 5.66 -1.74
N ALA A 227 29.55 6.75 -1.20
CA ALA A 227 30.72 7.43 -1.76
C ALA A 227 32.04 6.64 -1.62
N ARG A 228 32.06 5.54 -0.84
CA ARG A 228 33.25 4.69 -0.69
C ARG A 228 33.52 3.91 -1.99
N PRO A 229 34.79 3.72 -2.39
CA PRO A 229 35.13 2.89 -3.53
C PRO A 229 34.72 1.43 -3.27
N ALA A 230 33.98 0.84 -4.20
CA ALA A 230 33.49 -0.53 -4.10
C ALA A 230 34.45 -1.51 -4.78
N LEU A 231 35.54 -1.81 -4.09
CA LEU A 231 36.55 -2.77 -4.56
C LEU A 231 36.13 -4.23 -4.28
N ASP A 232 35.11 -4.44 -3.46
CA ASP A 232 34.63 -5.71 -2.94
C ASP A 232 33.39 -6.24 -3.69
N LEU A 233 33.08 -5.69 -4.87
CA LEU A 233 31.87 -6.03 -5.63
C LEU A 233 31.70 -7.54 -5.86
N PHE A 234 32.79 -8.23 -6.21
CA PHE A 234 32.77 -9.67 -6.49
C PHE A 234 32.90 -10.56 -5.26
N LEU A 235 33.09 -9.97 -4.07
CA LEU A 235 33.22 -10.71 -2.82
C LEU A 235 31.85 -11.19 -2.33
N VAL A 236 31.79 -12.44 -1.89
CA VAL A 236 30.59 -13.03 -1.29
C VAL A 236 30.94 -13.60 0.08
N HIS A 237 30.30 -13.10 1.13
CA HIS A 237 30.33 -13.67 2.47
C HIS A 237 29.11 -14.57 2.64
N ALA A 238 29.29 -15.85 2.95
CA ALA A 238 28.18 -16.80 3.09
C ALA A 238 28.34 -17.68 4.33
N THR A 239 27.22 -18.00 4.99
CA THR A 239 27.26 -19.05 6.03
C THR A 239 27.32 -20.43 5.37
N ARG A 240 27.99 -21.40 5.99
CA ARG A 240 28.10 -22.76 5.42
C ARG A 240 26.74 -23.42 5.23
N ALA A 241 25.81 -23.19 6.16
CA ALA A 241 24.44 -23.70 6.08
C ALA A 241 23.62 -23.07 4.92
N SER A 242 24.10 -22.00 4.29
CA SER A 242 23.43 -21.42 3.11
C SER A 242 23.78 -22.14 1.80
N LEU A 243 24.67 -23.13 1.80
CA LEU A 243 25.15 -23.76 0.56
C LEU A 243 24.34 -25.01 0.15
N ASP A 244 23.89 -25.83 1.11
CA ASP A 244 23.03 -27.04 0.98
C ASP A 244 23.31 -28.00 -0.20
N GLY A 245 24.44 -27.87 -0.90
CA GLY A 245 24.76 -28.65 -2.11
C GLY A 245 26.21 -29.13 -2.13
N ASN A 246 26.44 -30.28 -2.77
CA ASN A 246 27.76 -30.89 -2.93
C ASN A 246 28.68 -30.13 -3.91
N THR A 247 28.19 -29.07 -4.55
CA THR A 247 28.98 -28.26 -5.47
C THR A 247 29.83 -27.27 -4.68
N PRO A 248 31.17 -27.24 -4.87
CA PRO A 248 32.00 -26.26 -4.20
C PRO A 248 31.61 -24.84 -4.65
N PRO A 249 31.55 -23.86 -3.72
CA PRO A 249 31.29 -22.48 -4.11
C PRO A 249 32.47 -21.92 -4.92
N PRO A 250 32.25 -20.84 -5.69
CA PRO A 250 33.33 -20.15 -6.39
C PRO A 250 34.45 -19.70 -5.42
N PRO A 251 35.72 -19.67 -5.88
CA PRO A 251 36.87 -19.39 -5.01
C PRO A 251 36.84 -18.01 -4.34
N GLN A 252 36.10 -17.05 -4.90
CA GLN A 252 35.90 -15.72 -4.33
C GLN A 252 34.92 -15.66 -3.15
N TRP A 253 34.32 -16.79 -2.75
CA TRP A 253 33.39 -16.86 -1.61
C TRP A 253 34.13 -17.10 -0.30
N GLN A 254 33.83 -16.31 0.71
CA GLN A 254 34.30 -16.48 2.07
C GLN A 254 33.20 -17.13 2.91
N LEU A 255 33.51 -18.30 3.48
CA LEU A 255 32.54 -19.10 4.21
C LEU A 255 32.74 -18.98 5.72
N TYR A 256 31.64 -18.83 6.44
CA TYR A 256 31.60 -18.71 7.89
C TYR A 256 30.73 -19.80 8.52
N ASP A 257 31.10 -20.22 9.73
CA ASP A 257 30.35 -21.23 10.49
C ASP A 257 29.08 -20.69 11.11
N ASP A 258 29.11 -19.42 11.53
CA ASP A 258 28.00 -18.80 12.24
C ASP A 258 27.71 -17.37 11.73
N LEU A 259 26.52 -16.90 12.07
CA LEU A 259 26.03 -15.57 11.72
C LEU A 259 26.88 -14.45 12.37
N PRO A 260 27.29 -14.52 13.66
CA PRO A 260 28.14 -13.51 14.26
C PRO A 260 29.48 -13.30 13.54
N ALA A 261 30.21 -14.37 13.22
CA ALA A 261 31.49 -14.28 12.52
C ALA A 261 31.33 -13.66 11.13
N LEU A 262 30.27 -14.03 10.41
CA LEU A 262 29.95 -13.44 9.12
C LEU A 262 29.69 -11.93 9.26
N THR A 263 28.82 -11.53 10.19
CA THR A 263 28.46 -10.11 10.37
C THR A 263 29.65 -9.26 10.78
N ALA A 264 30.55 -9.79 11.62
CA ALA A 264 31.77 -9.12 12.00
C ALA A 264 32.72 -8.92 10.80
N ALA A 265 32.89 -9.95 9.96
CA ALA A 265 33.74 -9.86 8.78
C ALA A 265 33.16 -8.93 7.68
N ALA A 266 31.84 -8.92 7.53
CA ALA A 266 31.15 -8.08 6.56
C ALA A 266 30.97 -6.61 7.01
N GLY A 267 31.25 -6.28 8.28
CA GLY A 267 30.95 -4.96 8.87
C GLY A 267 31.65 -3.75 8.25
N GLY A 268 32.62 -3.96 7.34
CA GLY A 268 33.28 -2.92 6.56
C GLY A 268 33.02 -2.99 5.05
N ALA A 269 32.21 -3.96 4.60
CA ALA A 269 31.92 -4.15 3.18
C ALA A 269 31.09 -2.98 2.61
N VAL A 270 31.29 -2.69 1.33
CA VAL A 270 30.63 -1.59 0.62
C VAL A 270 29.68 -2.14 -0.44
N ALA A 271 30.15 -3.00 -1.34
CA ALA A 271 29.34 -3.57 -2.42
C ALA A 271 29.34 -5.10 -2.47
N ALA A 272 29.97 -5.76 -1.50
CA ALA A 272 29.95 -7.21 -1.39
C ALA A 272 28.52 -7.77 -1.27
N THR A 273 28.42 -9.08 -1.47
CA THR A 273 27.19 -9.83 -1.22
C THR A 273 27.30 -10.63 0.07
N VAL A 274 26.29 -10.55 0.91
CA VAL A 274 26.13 -11.31 2.14
C VAL A 274 24.98 -12.30 1.95
N LEU A 275 25.27 -13.59 2.09
CA LEU A 275 24.30 -14.68 2.03
C LEU A 275 24.15 -15.32 3.43
N LEU A 276 23.02 -15.01 4.08
CA LEU A 276 22.67 -15.50 5.40
C LEU A 276 21.78 -16.75 5.29
N ASP A 277 21.79 -17.61 6.30
CA ASP A 277 20.87 -18.76 6.40
C ASP A 277 19.84 -18.60 7.52
N THR A 278 18.72 -19.33 7.39
CA THR A 278 17.68 -19.37 8.43
C THR A 278 17.86 -20.51 9.43
N GLY A 279 18.58 -21.58 9.08
CA GLY A 279 18.63 -22.81 9.87
C GLY A 279 19.44 -22.72 11.16
N THR A 280 20.51 -21.92 11.17
CA THR A 280 21.45 -21.83 12.31
C THR A 280 21.09 -20.74 13.33
N SER A 281 20.23 -19.79 12.94
CA SER A 281 20.06 -18.53 13.68
C SER A 281 18.63 -18.36 14.19
N GLN A 282 18.44 -17.85 15.41
CA GLN A 282 17.11 -17.49 15.89
C GLN A 282 16.51 -16.33 15.06
N ARG A 283 15.18 -16.19 15.05
CA ARG A 283 14.48 -15.16 14.26
C ARG A 283 14.96 -13.75 14.61
N GLU A 284 15.07 -13.47 15.91
CA GLU A 284 15.46 -12.16 16.43
C GLU A 284 16.89 -11.81 16.00
N THR A 285 17.81 -12.78 16.10
CA THR A 285 19.22 -12.63 15.71
C THR A 285 19.40 -12.37 14.21
N LEU A 286 18.64 -13.04 13.35
CA LEU A 286 18.71 -12.84 11.91
C LEU A 286 18.22 -11.44 11.51
N ALA A 287 17.10 -10.99 12.10
CA ALA A 287 16.59 -9.65 11.90
C ALA A 287 17.58 -8.57 12.40
N ASP A 288 18.27 -8.82 13.52
CA ASP A 288 19.30 -7.93 14.06
C ASP A 288 20.47 -7.81 13.10
N ALA A 289 20.97 -8.95 12.60
CA ALA A 289 22.05 -9.00 11.62
C ALA A 289 21.73 -8.23 10.33
N VAL A 290 20.56 -8.47 9.73
CA VAL A 290 20.14 -7.75 8.51
C VAL A 290 20.08 -6.24 8.75
N SER A 291 19.43 -5.82 9.83
CA SER A 291 19.30 -4.39 10.15
C SER A 291 20.63 -3.73 10.52
N GLY A 292 21.52 -4.47 11.19
CA GLY A 292 22.85 -4.05 11.59
C GLY A 292 23.76 -3.86 10.37
N LEU A 293 23.84 -4.87 9.50
CA LEU A 293 24.60 -4.79 8.24
C LEU A 293 24.12 -3.64 7.37
N ARG A 294 22.80 -3.47 7.21
CA ARG A 294 22.25 -2.38 6.40
C ARG A 294 22.61 -1.00 6.97
N ARG A 295 22.62 -0.84 8.31
CA ARG A 295 23.05 0.40 8.97
C ARG A 295 24.56 0.64 8.85
N GLN A 296 25.38 -0.41 8.96
CA GLN A 296 26.84 -0.29 8.99
C GLN A 296 27.46 -0.13 7.60
N CYS A 297 26.90 -0.80 6.59
CA CYS A 297 27.50 -0.94 5.25
C CYS A 297 26.79 -0.10 4.16
N GLY A 298 25.58 0.40 4.43
CA GLY A 298 24.84 1.26 3.50
C GLY A 298 24.05 0.49 2.43
N SER A 299 23.60 1.21 1.42
CA SER A 299 22.66 0.76 0.38
C SER A 299 23.27 -0.18 -0.68
N ARG A 300 24.59 -0.09 -0.91
CA ARG A 300 25.29 -0.84 -1.97
C ARG A 300 25.60 -2.30 -1.61
N LEU A 301 25.52 -2.66 -0.32
CA LEU A 301 25.64 -4.03 0.15
C LEU A 301 24.44 -4.86 -0.29
N LYS A 302 24.66 -6.06 -0.84
CA LYS A 302 23.58 -7.00 -1.17
C LYS A 302 23.41 -7.95 0.01
N ILE A 303 22.25 -7.95 0.64
CA ILE A 303 21.91 -8.86 1.74
C ILE A 303 20.87 -9.84 1.22
N LEU A 304 21.24 -11.11 1.08
CA LEU A 304 20.34 -12.20 0.74
C LEU A 304 20.18 -13.11 1.95
N VAL A 305 18.97 -13.61 2.16
CA VAL A 305 18.67 -14.62 3.18
C VAL A 305 18.17 -15.87 2.48
N ARG A 306 18.84 -17.01 2.65
CA ARG A 306 18.41 -18.29 2.11
C ARG A 306 17.79 -19.14 3.21
N GLU A 307 16.61 -19.68 2.95
CA GLU A 307 16.04 -20.68 3.83
C GLU A 307 16.90 -21.95 3.79
N SER A 308 17.27 -22.49 4.96
CA SER A 308 18.07 -23.71 5.07
C SER A 308 17.46 -24.72 6.05
N GLY A 309 17.80 -25.99 5.83
CA GLY A 309 17.30 -27.10 6.64
C GLY A 309 15.76 -27.22 6.64
N ASN A 310 15.19 -27.53 7.80
CA ASN A 310 13.73 -27.73 7.98
C ASN A 310 12.97 -26.45 8.34
N ARG A 311 13.65 -25.31 8.45
CA ARG A 311 13.02 -24.05 8.84
C ARG A 311 12.62 -23.25 7.61
N ARG A 312 11.31 -23.17 7.36
CA ARG A 312 10.71 -22.23 6.40
C ARG A 312 10.27 -20.96 7.11
N LEU A 313 10.59 -19.82 6.53
CA LEU A 313 10.12 -18.52 6.97
C LEU A 313 8.63 -18.42 6.69
N ARG A 314 7.90 -17.88 7.66
CA ARG A 314 6.53 -17.46 7.42
C ARG A 314 6.54 -16.15 6.63
N ARG A 315 5.45 -15.89 5.91
CA ARG A 315 5.31 -14.68 5.08
C ARG A 315 5.53 -13.38 5.88
N ASN A 316 5.13 -13.32 7.15
CA ASN A 316 5.42 -12.16 8.01
C ASN A 316 6.91 -12.00 8.35
N GLU A 317 7.64 -13.10 8.52
CA GLU A 317 9.08 -13.08 8.79
C GLU A 317 9.86 -12.69 7.54
N GLU A 318 9.48 -13.23 6.39
CA GLU A 318 10.03 -12.85 5.08
C GLU A 318 9.85 -11.34 4.83
N GLN A 319 8.61 -10.84 4.99
CA GLN A 319 8.33 -9.40 4.83
C GLN A 319 9.13 -8.56 5.83
N LEU A 320 9.24 -8.99 7.09
CA LEU A 320 10.08 -8.30 8.08
C LEU A 320 11.53 -8.15 7.58
N LEU A 321 12.16 -9.23 7.11
CA LEU A 321 13.55 -9.20 6.66
C LEU A 321 13.75 -8.25 5.48
N LEU A 322 12.83 -8.27 4.52
CA LEU A 322 12.84 -7.36 3.37
C LEU A 322 12.69 -5.89 3.79
N GLN A 323 11.82 -5.62 4.77
CA GLN A 323 11.60 -4.28 5.33
C GLN A 323 12.77 -3.80 6.19
N LEU A 324 13.53 -4.71 6.81
CA LEU A 324 14.72 -4.40 7.61
C LEU A 324 15.98 -4.12 6.78
N GLY A 325 16.01 -4.54 5.51
CA GLY A 325 17.16 -4.28 4.64
C GLY A 325 17.59 -5.43 3.73
N ALA A 326 16.94 -6.60 3.77
CA ALA A 326 17.27 -7.68 2.86
C ALA A 326 16.85 -7.34 1.42
N ASN A 327 17.71 -7.66 0.45
CA ASN A 327 17.42 -7.52 -0.97
C ASN A 327 16.44 -8.60 -1.43
N LEU A 328 16.74 -9.86 -1.10
CA LEU A 328 15.93 -11.04 -1.45
C LEU A 328 15.94 -12.08 -0.33
N VAL A 329 14.84 -12.83 -0.25
CA VAL A 329 14.75 -14.08 0.50
C VAL A 329 14.66 -15.23 -0.51
N LEU A 330 15.58 -16.19 -0.41
CA LEU A 330 15.69 -17.32 -1.32
C LEU A 330 15.04 -18.56 -0.67
N PRO A 331 14.13 -19.26 -1.37
CA PRO A 331 13.51 -20.46 -0.84
C PRO A 331 14.52 -21.60 -0.75
N ALA A 332 14.30 -22.54 0.16
CA ALA A 332 15.22 -23.65 0.38
C ALA A 332 15.31 -24.59 -0.82
N GLU A 333 14.23 -24.69 -1.60
CA GLU A 333 14.13 -25.53 -2.80
C GLU A 333 14.95 -24.96 -3.98
N LEU A 334 15.41 -23.71 -3.88
CA LEU A 334 16.23 -23.09 -4.92
C LEU A 334 17.59 -23.81 -5.00
N ARG A 335 17.92 -24.31 -6.19
CA ARG A 335 19.21 -24.96 -6.44
C ARG A 335 20.36 -23.98 -6.25
N PHE A 336 21.49 -24.46 -5.75
CA PHE A 336 22.66 -23.63 -5.50
C PHE A 336 23.14 -22.86 -6.75
N ALA A 337 23.16 -23.51 -7.93
CA ALA A 337 23.52 -22.85 -9.18
C ALA A 337 22.59 -21.66 -9.53
N SER A 338 21.29 -21.78 -9.25
CA SER A 338 20.34 -20.69 -9.46
C SER A 338 20.56 -19.54 -8.48
N ALA A 339 20.91 -19.84 -7.22
CA ALA A 339 21.29 -18.83 -6.23
C ALA A 339 22.54 -18.04 -6.67
N VAL A 340 23.55 -18.72 -7.21
CA VAL A 340 24.76 -18.09 -7.77
C VAL A 340 24.40 -17.15 -8.93
N SER A 341 23.55 -17.58 -9.87
CA SER A 341 23.09 -16.72 -10.96
C SER A 341 22.33 -15.47 -10.47
N LEU A 342 21.50 -15.60 -9.44
CA LEU A 342 20.80 -14.45 -8.84
C LEU A 342 21.78 -13.48 -8.16
N ILE A 343 22.79 -14.00 -7.46
CA ILE A 343 23.84 -13.15 -6.87
C ILE A 343 24.58 -12.35 -7.94
N HIS A 344 24.92 -12.98 -9.08
CA HIS A 344 25.53 -12.28 -10.21
C HIS A 344 24.60 -11.21 -10.80
N ALA A 345 23.31 -11.51 -10.96
CA ALA A 345 22.34 -10.56 -11.49
C ALA A 345 22.11 -9.36 -10.54
N LEU A 346 22.28 -9.54 -9.23
CA LEU A 346 22.14 -8.48 -8.23
C LEU A 346 23.37 -7.57 -8.09
N GLN A 347 24.48 -7.85 -8.76
CA GLN A 347 25.70 -7.07 -8.64
C GLN A 347 25.55 -5.55 -8.88
N PRO A 348 24.81 -5.08 -9.90
CA PRO A 348 24.59 -3.64 -10.11
C PRO A 348 23.51 -3.04 -9.20
N ALA A 349 22.78 -3.85 -8.44
CA ALA A 349 21.64 -3.36 -7.66
C ALA A 349 22.08 -2.54 -6.45
N VAL A 350 21.42 -1.40 -6.26
CA VAL A 350 21.49 -0.58 -5.04
C VAL A 350 20.18 -0.77 -4.28
N TYR A 351 20.26 -1.10 -2.99
CA TYR A 351 19.08 -1.30 -2.16
C TYR A 351 18.32 0.01 -2.00
N GLN A 352 17.07 0.01 -2.46
CA GLN A 352 16.12 1.10 -2.23
C GLN A 352 15.37 0.85 -0.93
N ARG A 353 15.45 1.81 0.00
CA ARG A 353 14.84 1.69 1.32
C ARG A 353 13.32 1.63 1.20
N ARG A 354 12.70 0.59 1.76
CA ARG A 354 11.25 0.35 1.65
C ARG A 354 10.40 1.12 2.66
N ASN A 355 10.98 1.51 3.80
CA ASN A 355 10.32 2.30 4.84
C ASN A 355 11.37 3.02 5.72
N HIS A 356 10.94 4.06 6.46
CA HIS A 356 11.79 4.83 7.39
C HIS A 356 11.51 4.52 8.87
N LEU A 357 10.79 3.43 9.14
CA LEU A 357 10.42 3.08 10.50
C LEU A 357 11.63 2.49 11.23
N GLU A 358 11.70 2.74 12.54
CA GLU A 358 12.73 2.12 13.34
C GLU A 358 12.59 0.59 13.31
N PRO A 359 13.71 -0.16 13.33
CA PRO A 359 13.70 -1.62 13.31
C PRO A 359 12.77 -2.24 14.36
N GLN A 360 12.66 -1.61 15.53
CA GLN A 360 11.80 -2.10 16.61
C GLN A 360 10.31 -1.96 16.27
N ILE A 361 9.93 -0.89 15.59
CA ILE A 361 8.56 -0.68 15.12
C ILE A 361 8.22 -1.74 14.07
N LEU A 362 9.13 -2.00 13.13
CA LEU A 362 8.98 -3.03 12.10
C LEU A 362 8.80 -4.43 12.71
N ARG A 363 9.61 -4.77 13.72
CA ARG A 363 9.49 -6.04 14.44
C ARG A 363 8.12 -6.15 15.09
N ASN A 364 7.72 -5.14 15.86
CA ASN A 364 6.43 -5.12 16.52
C ASN A 364 5.27 -5.26 15.51
N ALA A 365 5.40 -4.65 14.33
CA ALA A 365 4.42 -4.74 13.27
C ALA A 365 4.30 -6.12 12.63
N SER A 366 5.40 -6.88 12.57
CA SER A 366 5.46 -8.23 12.01
C SER A 366 4.95 -9.33 12.92
N LEU A 367 4.76 -9.04 14.22
CA LEU A 367 4.33 -10.04 15.17
C LEU A 367 2.89 -10.48 14.88
N PRO A 368 2.62 -11.80 14.86
CA PRO A 368 1.25 -12.27 14.83
C PRO A 368 0.49 -11.86 16.12
N PRO A 369 -0.85 -11.84 16.10
CA PRO A 369 -1.62 -11.78 17.34
C PRO A 369 -1.24 -12.93 18.28
N THR A 370 -1.19 -12.65 19.59
CA THR A 370 -0.84 -13.63 20.62
C THR A 370 -1.92 -14.70 20.81
N ASP A 371 -3.18 -14.31 20.60
CA ASP A 371 -4.33 -15.21 20.67
C ASP A 371 -4.38 -16.14 19.44
N ARG A 372 -5.14 -17.24 19.58
CA ARG A 372 -5.36 -18.23 18.53
C ARG A 372 -6.78 -18.79 18.63
N GLY A 373 -7.35 -19.16 17.48
CA GLY A 373 -8.65 -19.80 17.41
C GLY A 373 -9.80 -18.89 17.80
N TYR A 374 -10.83 -19.48 18.42
CA TYR A 374 -12.09 -18.78 18.66
C TYR A 374 -11.96 -17.68 19.69
N LEU A 375 -12.43 -16.48 19.35
CA LEU A 375 -12.59 -15.34 20.23
C LEU A 375 -14.04 -14.83 20.17
N PRO A 376 -14.59 -14.29 21.27
CA PRO A 376 -15.88 -13.61 21.23
C PRO A 376 -15.88 -12.46 20.20
N PRO A 377 -17.00 -12.18 19.51
CA PRO A 377 -17.05 -11.20 18.41
C PRO A 377 -16.42 -9.84 18.72
N ALA A 378 -16.71 -9.26 19.88
CA ALA A 378 -16.15 -7.97 20.28
C ALA A 378 -14.62 -8.00 20.42
N ARG A 379 -14.08 -9.04 21.08
CA ARG A 379 -12.63 -9.21 21.25
C ARG A 379 -11.95 -9.54 19.93
N PHE A 380 -12.58 -10.35 19.09
CA PHE A 380 -12.10 -10.65 17.74
C PHE A 380 -11.98 -9.36 16.91
N ALA A 381 -13.03 -8.55 16.85
CA ALA A 381 -13.05 -7.32 16.08
C ALA A 381 -11.98 -6.33 16.57
N GLU A 382 -11.85 -6.15 17.89
CA GLU A 382 -10.82 -5.30 18.48
C GLU A 382 -9.40 -5.77 18.11
N LEU A 383 -9.13 -7.07 18.28
CA LEU A 383 -7.80 -7.64 18.05
C LEU A 383 -7.42 -7.63 16.56
N VAL A 384 -8.35 -7.97 15.66
CA VAL A 384 -8.12 -7.93 14.22
C VAL A 384 -7.90 -6.48 13.77
N ARG A 385 -8.70 -5.53 14.24
CA ARG A 385 -8.53 -4.10 13.93
C ARG A 385 -7.15 -3.59 14.33
N LYS A 386 -6.72 -3.88 15.57
CA LYS A 386 -5.36 -3.54 16.05
C LYS A 386 -4.28 -4.20 15.21
N THR A 387 -4.45 -5.47 14.86
CA THR A 387 -3.47 -6.23 14.06
C THR A 387 -3.33 -5.66 12.66
N VAL A 388 -4.43 -5.41 11.96
CA VAL A 388 -4.45 -4.88 10.58
C VAL A 388 -3.88 -3.47 10.52
N GLN A 389 -4.22 -2.61 11.49
CA GLN A 389 -3.64 -1.26 11.59
C GLN A 389 -2.12 -1.32 11.82
N ARG A 390 -1.68 -2.21 12.70
CA ARG A 390 -0.27 -2.38 13.04
C ARG A 390 0.53 -2.98 11.87
N SER A 391 0.02 -4.01 11.22
CA SER A 391 0.73 -4.73 10.14
C SER A 391 0.71 -3.99 8.80
N GLY A 392 -0.21 -3.05 8.61
CA GLY A 392 -0.27 -2.18 7.44
C GLY A 392 1.01 -1.36 7.22
N ALA A 393 1.75 -1.06 8.29
CA ALA A 393 3.02 -0.32 8.23
C ALA A 393 4.15 -1.05 7.47
N ILE A 394 4.03 -2.36 7.29
CA ILE A 394 5.07 -3.21 6.66
C ILE A 394 4.53 -4.01 5.48
N GLN A 395 3.37 -3.62 4.95
CA GLN A 395 2.72 -4.25 3.78
C GLN A 395 2.48 -5.76 3.96
N ILE A 396 2.25 -6.22 5.20
CA ILE A 396 1.78 -7.59 5.42
C ILE A 396 0.30 -7.67 5.06
N SER A 397 -0.01 -8.31 3.94
CA SER A 397 -1.37 -8.66 3.54
C SER A 397 -1.93 -9.74 4.47
N SER A 398 -3.10 -9.48 5.04
CA SER A 398 -3.88 -10.46 5.80
C SER A 398 -5.26 -10.55 5.16
N THR A 399 -5.92 -11.69 5.25
CA THR A 399 -7.25 -11.89 4.65
C THR A 399 -8.26 -12.25 5.73
N LEU A 400 -9.42 -11.60 5.70
CA LEU A 400 -10.59 -12.04 6.46
C LEU A 400 -11.50 -12.84 5.52
N VAL A 401 -11.81 -14.07 5.90
CA VAL A 401 -12.72 -14.97 5.19
C VAL A 401 -14.03 -15.02 5.97
N ILE A 402 -15.15 -14.82 5.28
CA ILE A 402 -16.49 -14.88 5.83
C ILE A 402 -17.21 -16.05 5.17
N LEU A 403 -17.66 -17.00 5.99
CA LEU A 403 -18.32 -18.22 5.58
C LEU A 403 -19.78 -18.19 6.02
N SER A 404 -20.69 -18.37 5.07
CA SER A 404 -22.11 -18.57 5.37
C SER A 404 -22.37 -20.08 5.46
N PRO A 405 -22.68 -20.64 6.64
CA PRO A 405 -22.87 -22.08 6.82
C PRO A 405 -24.00 -22.62 5.94
N ALA A 406 -23.84 -23.87 5.50
CA ALA A 406 -24.92 -24.60 4.83
C ALA A 406 -26.12 -24.82 5.75
N SER A 407 -27.30 -24.96 5.16
CA SER A 407 -28.55 -25.17 5.90
C SER A 407 -28.45 -26.34 6.90
N GLY A 408 -28.75 -26.05 8.17
CA GLY A 408 -28.67 -27.02 9.26
C GLY A 408 -27.37 -26.99 10.07
N ILE A 409 -26.31 -26.32 9.58
CA ILE A 409 -25.05 -26.12 10.31
C ILE A 409 -25.10 -24.77 11.03
N ARG A 410 -24.72 -24.72 12.31
CA ARG A 410 -24.53 -23.46 13.03
C ARG A 410 -23.16 -22.85 12.72
N PRO A 411 -23.03 -21.52 12.59
CA PRO A 411 -21.74 -20.88 12.30
C PRO A 411 -20.58 -21.31 13.21
N TRP A 412 -20.86 -21.52 14.51
CA TRP A 412 -19.83 -21.98 15.47
C TRP A 412 -19.41 -23.44 15.27
N GLU A 413 -20.26 -24.30 14.68
CA GLU A 413 -19.93 -25.72 14.41
C GLU A 413 -18.89 -25.86 13.29
N ILE A 414 -18.83 -24.87 12.38
CA ILE A 414 -17.75 -24.73 11.40
C ILE A 414 -16.41 -24.48 12.11
N LEU A 415 -16.44 -23.76 13.23
CA LEU A 415 -15.27 -23.25 13.96
C LEU A 415 -14.94 -24.12 15.19
N ALA A 416 -14.59 -25.40 14.97
CA ALA A 416 -14.17 -26.24 16.09
C ALA A 416 -12.82 -25.74 16.68
N PRO A 417 -12.67 -25.62 18.01
CA PRO A 417 -11.48 -25.04 18.67
C PRO A 417 -10.15 -25.71 18.27
N ASP A 418 -10.16 -27.01 18.04
CA ASP A 418 -8.95 -27.81 17.77
C ASP A 418 -8.37 -27.64 16.35
N ARG A 419 -9.06 -26.87 15.50
CA ARG A 419 -8.69 -26.64 14.09
C ARG A 419 -7.63 -25.53 13.94
N PHE A 420 -7.62 -24.55 14.83
CA PHE A 420 -6.75 -23.37 14.74
C PHE A 420 -5.48 -23.56 15.57
N ARG A 421 -4.54 -24.34 15.00
CA ARG A 421 -3.30 -24.71 15.70
C ARG A 421 -2.21 -23.64 15.65
N ARG A 422 -2.33 -22.67 14.74
CA ARG A 422 -1.33 -21.62 14.50
C ARG A 422 -1.70 -20.33 15.24
N THR A 423 -0.74 -19.75 15.96
CA THR A 423 -0.84 -18.38 16.48
C THR A 423 -0.99 -17.38 15.34
N GLY A 424 -1.92 -16.45 15.51
CA GLY A 424 -2.27 -15.45 14.50
C GLY A 424 -3.48 -15.79 13.63
N ASP A 425 -3.91 -17.05 13.58
CA ASP A 425 -5.17 -17.45 12.96
C ASP A 425 -6.28 -17.34 14.00
N LEU A 426 -7.22 -16.42 13.76
CA LEU A 426 -8.31 -16.12 14.68
C LEU A 426 -9.63 -16.46 14.01
N CYS A 427 -10.62 -16.86 14.80
CA CYS A 427 -11.97 -17.01 14.29
C CYS A 427 -13.02 -16.49 15.27
N THR A 428 -14.20 -16.18 14.75
CA THR A 428 -15.39 -15.85 15.53
C THR A 428 -16.63 -16.22 14.72
N ALA A 429 -17.78 -16.30 15.37
CA ALA A 429 -19.05 -16.55 14.70
C ALA A 429 -20.08 -15.53 15.22
N ASP A 430 -20.91 -15.04 14.31
CA ASP A 430 -22.16 -14.37 14.67
C ASP A 430 -23.34 -15.36 14.56
N THR A 431 -24.58 -14.84 14.54
CA THR A 431 -25.79 -15.67 14.44
C THR A 431 -25.97 -16.32 13.06
N LEU A 432 -25.33 -15.79 12.02
CA LEU A 432 -25.53 -16.14 10.62
C LEU A 432 -24.26 -16.63 9.92
N GLN A 433 -23.08 -16.17 10.30
CA GLN A 433 -21.82 -16.32 9.57
C GLN A 433 -20.65 -16.64 10.50
N ALA A 434 -19.68 -17.37 9.95
CA ALA A 434 -18.40 -17.65 10.57
C ALA A 434 -17.31 -16.77 9.94
N TYR A 435 -16.45 -16.20 10.76
CA TYR A 435 -15.38 -15.29 10.37
C TYR A 435 -14.04 -15.92 10.72
N LEU A 436 -13.11 -15.86 9.78
CA LEU A 436 -11.76 -16.40 9.90
C LEU A 436 -10.75 -15.36 9.45
N PHE A 437 -9.94 -14.89 10.38
CA PHE A 437 -8.85 -13.98 10.10
C PHE A 437 -7.53 -14.76 9.96
N LEU A 438 -6.91 -14.65 8.79
CA LEU A 438 -5.66 -15.31 8.43
C LEU A 438 -4.54 -14.26 8.36
N PHE A 439 -3.70 -14.21 9.40
CA PHE A 439 -2.60 -13.26 9.46
C PHE A 439 -1.50 -13.61 8.45
N ALA A 440 -0.98 -12.59 7.75
CA ALA A 440 0.09 -12.75 6.75
C ALA A 440 -0.25 -13.77 5.64
N CYS A 441 -1.53 -13.86 5.28
CA CYS A 441 -2.04 -14.70 4.20
C CYS A 441 -2.66 -13.79 3.13
N GLY A 442 -2.05 -13.79 1.95
CA GLY A 442 -2.62 -13.10 0.79
C GLY A 442 -3.78 -13.90 0.20
N GLU A 443 -4.62 -13.25 -0.61
CA GLU A 443 -5.83 -13.86 -1.18
C GLU A 443 -5.56 -15.15 -1.96
N ALA A 444 -4.44 -15.20 -2.69
CA ALA A 444 -4.02 -16.37 -3.47
C ALA A 444 -3.70 -17.59 -2.60
N ASP A 445 -3.28 -17.37 -1.34
CA ASP A 445 -2.88 -18.43 -0.41
C ASP A 445 -4.06 -18.97 0.40
N VAL A 446 -5.21 -18.28 0.40
CA VAL A 446 -6.42 -18.64 1.16
C VAL A 446 -6.92 -20.06 0.90
N PRO A 447 -7.04 -20.55 -0.36
CA PRO A 447 -7.51 -21.91 -0.62
C PRO A 447 -6.62 -22.97 0.04
N ALA A 448 -5.30 -22.76 0.03
CA ALA A 448 -4.35 -23.66 0.66
C ALA A 448 -4.44 -23.59 2.20
N ALA A 449 -4.63 -22.40 2.77
CA ALA A 449 -4.82 -22.21 4.20
C ALA A 449 -6.10 -22.89 4.70
N LEU A 450 -7.23 -22.72 3.99
CA LEU A 450 -8.50 -23.35 4.32
C LEU A 450 -8.40 -24.88 4.26
N ARG A 451 -7.80 -25.44 3.20
CA ARG A 451 -7.59 -26.89 3.08
C ARG A 451 -6.77 -27.49 4.23
N ASN A 452 -5.85 -26.71 4.80
CA ASN A 452 -5.02 -27.15 5.93
C ASN A 452 -5.75 -27.03 7.28
N GLN A 453 -6.71 -26.10 7.41
CA GLN A 453 -7.47 -25.87 8.65
C GLN A 453 -8.76 -26.71 8.72
N PHE A 454 -9.39 -27.01 7.58
CA PHE A 454 -10.62 -27.79 7.49
C PHE A 454 -10.34 -29.23 7.02
N ARG A 455 -11.02 -30.20 7.65
CA ARG A 455 -10.93 -31.62 7.25
C ARG A 455 -11.76 -31.95 5.99
N LEU A 456 -12.76 -31.13 5.72
CA LEU A 456 -13.65 -31.23 4.57
C LEU A 456 -13.47 -29.98 3.70
N PRO A 457 -13.70 -30.07 2.39
CA PRO A 457 -13.81 -28.89 1.53
C PRO A 457 -14.77 -27.87 2.13
N VAL A 458 -14.40 -26.59 2.08
CA VAL A 458 -15.24 -25.50 2.61
C VAL A 458 -16.59 -25.42 1.88
N THR A 459 -16.63 -25.85 0.61
CA THR A 459 -17.85 -25.98 -0.21
C THR A 459 -18.90 -26.92 0.39
N ASP A 460 -18.47 -27.88 1.22
CA ASP A 460 -19.37 -28.85 1.84
C ASP A 460 -19.90 -28.34 3.20
N LEU A 461 -19.30 -27.26 3.71
CA LEU A 461 -19.59 -26.68 5.02
C LEU A 461 -20.30 -25.32 4.92
N ALA A 462 -20.13 -24.61 3.81
CA ALA A 462 -20.62 -23.25 3.60
C ALA A 462 -21.26 -23.08 2.22
N ASP A 463 -22.44 -22.46 2.19
CA ASP A 463 -23.17 -22.10 0.96
C ASP A 463 -22.48 -20.94 0.21
N SER A 464 -21.75 -20.07 0.93
CA SER A 464 -20.96 -19.00 0.33
C SER A 464 -19.69 -18.67 1.11
N GLU A 465 -18.65 -18.25 0.37
CA GLU A 465 -17.37 -17.77 0.88
C GLU A 465 -17.11 -16.36 0.33
N THR A 466 -16.94 -15.39 1.22
CA THR A 466 -16.52 -14.02 0.86
C THR A 466 -15.13 -13.74 1.41
N ARG A 467 -14.26 -13.16 0.59
CA ARG A 467 -12.89 -12.80 0.98
C ARG A 467 -12.73 -11.29 1.06
N CYS A 468 -12.11 -10.82 2.12
CA CYS A 468 -11.72 -9.43 2.32
C CYS A 468 -10.19 -9.37 2.39
N PRO A 469 -9.50 -9.10 1.25
CA PRO A 469 -8.05 -9.23 1.14
C PRO A 469 -7.28 -7.96 1.53
N ASP A 470 -7.97 -6.83 1.70
CA ASP A 470 -7.38 -5.52 1.97
C ASP A 470 -7.87 -4.93 3.31
N ASN A 471 -7.10 -3.99 3.85
CA ASN A 471 -7.40 -3.40 5.15
C ASN A 471 -8.76 -2.71 5.20
N ALA A 472 -9.22 -2.08 4.11
CA ALA A 472 -10.48 -1.35 4.10
C ALA A 472 -11.68 -2.32 4.12
N SER A 473 -11.64 -3.38 3.31
CA SER A 473 -12.70 -4.40 3.30
C SER A 473 -12.76 -5.17 4.63
N ILE A 474 -11.61 -5.48 5.24
CA ILE A 474 -11.56 -6.10 6.58
C ILE A 474 -12.23 -5.19 7.61
N LEU A 475 -11.84 -3.91 7.68
CA LEU A 475 -12.42 -2.97 8.63
C LEU A 475 -13.93 -2.78 8.43
N GLN A 476 -14.40 -2.76 7.19
CA GLN A 476 -15.84 -2.68 6.89
C GLN A 476 -16.60 -3.93 7.34
N ALA A 477 -16.02 -5.12 7.16
CA ALA A 477 -16.59 -6.38 7.65
C ALA A 477 -16.65 -6.43 9.18
N LEU A 478 -15.60 -5.94 9.87
CA LEU A 478 -15.60 -5.86 11.34
C LEU A 478 -16.69 -4.93 11.87
N THR A 479 -16.91 -3.77 11.24
CA THR A 479 -18.01 -2.86 11.62
C THR A 479 -19.38 -3.54 11.46
N ARG A 480 -19.56 -4.42 10.47
CA ARG A 480 -20.79 -5.20 10.30
C ARG A 480 -20.98 -6.23 11.43
N LEU A 481 -19.90 -6.91 11.82
CA LEU A 481 -19.89 -7.87 12.92
C LEU A 481 -20.25 -7.20 14.26
N GLU A 482 -19.70 -6.03 14.55
CA GLU A 482 -19.94 -5.27 15.79
C GLU A 482 -21.39 -4.76 15.93
N ASN A 483 -22.08 -4.55 14.80
CA ASN A 483 -23.48 -4.08 14.78
C ASN A 483 -24.50 -5.21 14.98
N GLN A 484 -24.07 -6.47 15.11
CA GLN A 484 -24.96 -7.61 15.38
C GLN A 484 -24.99 -7.96 16.88
N PRO A 485 -26.15 -8.39 17.42
CA PRO A 485 -26.27 -8.79 18.81
C PRO A 485 -25.39 -10.00 19.15
N ASP A 486 -24.73 -9.95 20.31
CA ASP A 486 -23.72 -10.92 20.77
C ASP A 486 -24.30 -12.35 20.91
N PRO A 487 -23.82 -13.34 20.14
CA PRO A 487 -24.18 -14.73 20.34
C PRO A 487 -23.26 -15.32 21.40
N SER A 488 -23.69 -15.27 22.66
CA SER A 488 -22.98 -15.97 23.74
C SER A 488 -22.88 -17.48 23.40
N PRO A 489 -21.69 -18.11 23.51
CA PRO A 489 -21.57 -19.56 23.33
C PRO A 489 -22.26 -20.27 24.51
N PRO A 490 -23.14 -21.27 24.28
CA PRO A 490 -23.70 -22.03 25.39
C PRO A 490 -22.59 -22.88 26.04
N ARG A 491 -22.53 -22.82 27.38
CA ARG A 491 -21.63 -23.66 28.18
C ARG A 491 -21.83 -25.14 27.85
N PRO A 492 -20.76 -25.97 27.90
CA PRO A 492 -20.90 -27.41 27.73
C PRO A 492 -21.85 -27.95 28.79
N ARG A 493 -22.93 -28.63 28.36
CA ARG A 493 -23.88 -29.28 29.25
C ARG A 493 -23.25 -30.55 29.80
N ASP A 494 -22.87 -30.53 31.08
CA ASP A 494 -22.62 -31.74 31.85
C ASP A 494 -23.90 -32.55 32.02
N GLY A 495 -23.79 -33.85 31.73
CA GLY A 495 -24.45 -34.96 32.42
C GLY A 495 -25.94 -34.87 32.77
N ALA A 496 -26.76 -35.55 31.95
CA ALA A 496 -27.92 -36.37 32.31
C ALA A 496 -28.65 -36.13 33.66
N ARG A 497 -29.95 -35.78 33.57
CA ARG A 497 -31.00 -36.57 34.25
C ARG A 497 -32.35 -36.38 33.57
N ALA A 498 -32.95 -37.51 33.17
CA ALA A 498 -34.33 -37.60 32.74
C ALA A 498 -35.27 -37.49 33.94
N ALA A 499 -36.33 -36.69 33.81
CA ALA A 499 -37.58 -36.89 34.54
C ALA A 499 -38.75 -36.25 33.79
N SER A 500 -39.76 -37.09 33.55
CA SER A 500 -41.06 -36.85 32.93
C SER A 500 -41.98 -35.94 33.76
N ALA A 501 -42.83 -35.14 33.11
CA ALA A 501 -44.31 -35.21 33.21
C ALA A 501 -45.04 -33.85 33.15
N LYS A 502 -46.06 -33.83 32.28
CA LYS A 502 -47.35 -33.10 32.33
C LYS A 502 -47.37 -31.57 32.26
N GLY A 503 -47.86 -31.05 31.13
CA GLY A 503 -48.42 -29.70 31.04
C GLY A 503 -49.86 -29.63 31.57
N PRO A 504 -50.38 -28.39 31.78
CA PRO A 504 -51.82 -28.16 31.77
C PRO A 504 -52.28 -27.02 30.84
N ALA A 505 -53.43 -27.31 30.22
CA ALA A 505 -54.61 -26.49 29.87
C ALA A 505 -54.47 -25.16 29.08
N ARG A 506 -55.08 -25.17 27.88
CA ARG A 506 -55.51 -23.99 27.11
C ARG A 506 -56.51 -23.15 27.92
N VAL A 507 -56.29 -21.83 27.99
CA VAL A 507 -57.25 -20.86 28.52
C VAL A 507 -58.17 -20.36 27.41
N ALA A 508 -59.48 -20.34 27.68
CA ALA A 508 -60.55 -19.94 26.78
C ALA A 508 -60.69 -18.40 26.65
N LEU A 509 -61.04 -17.93 25.44
CA LEU A 509 -61.31 -16.52 25.13
C LEU A 509 -62.60 -16.01 25.80
N ARG A 510 -62.52 -14.89 26.52
CA ARG A 510 -63.68 -14.12 27.02
C ARG A 510 -63.96 -12.94 26.09
N ARG A 511 -65.20 -12.82 25.59
CA ARG A 511 -65.72 -11.65 24.85
C ARG A 511 -66.28 -10.63 25.83
N LEU A 512 -65.95 -9.34 25.66
CA LEU A 512 -66.59 -8.20 26.33
C LEU A 512 -67.25 -7.26 25.30
N PRO A 513 -68.27 -6.47 25.70
CA PRO A 513 -69.25 -5.85 24.81
C PRO A 513 -68.74 -4.58 24.11
N LEU A 514 -69.15 -4.43 22.85
CA LEU A 514 -69.01 -3.24 22.03
C LEU A 514 -69.76 -2.05 22.64
N ARG A 515 -69.09 -0.90 22.76
CA ARG A 515 -69.74 0.37 23.15
C ARG A 515 -70.00 1.28 21.96
N ARG A 516 -71.19 1.85 21.96
CA ARG A 516 -71.78 2.73 20.93
C ARG A 516 -71.78 4.17 21.47
N ARG A 517 -71.43 5.15 20.65
CA ARG A 517 -71.61 6.58 20.93
C ARG A 517 -73.00 7.05 20.51
N ASP A 518 -73.62 7.91 21.31
CA ASP A 518 -74.92 8.53 20.99
C ASP A 518 -74.77 9.88 20.27
N LYS A 519 -75.92 10.50 19.92
CA LYS A 519 -76.02 11.68 19.06
C LYS A 519 -75.74 13.03 19.75
N ASP A 520 -75.48 13.07 21.06
CA ASP A 520 -75.09 14.29 21.80
C ASP A 520 -73.69 14.18 22.44
N GLY A 521 -72.88 13.21 22.01
CA GLY A 521 -71.43 13.27 22.19
C GLY A 521 -70.88 12.76 23.52
N GLU A 522 -71.66 12.06 24.36
CA GLU A 522 -71.13 11.38 25.56
C GLU A 522 -71.74 10.00 25.84
N THR A 523 -70.90 8.96 25.73
CA THR A 523 -70.91 7.71 26.52
C THR A 523 -69.42 7.34 26.67
N ILE A 524 -68.76 7.55 27.82
CA ILE A 524 -68.78 6.87 29.14
C ILE A 524 -68.40 5.37 29.05
N ASP A 525 -67.25 5.08 29.66
CA ASP A 525 -66.27 4.03 29.32
C ASP A 525 -66.59 2.61 29.75
N VAL A 526 -66.08 1.67 28.94
CA VAL A 526 -65.00 0.70 29.23
C VAL A 526 -64.65 0.01 27.92
#